data_AF-A0A849PP34-F1
#
_entry.id   AF-A0A849PP34-F1
#
_cell.length_a   1.000
_cell.length_b   1.000
_cell.length_c   1.000
_cell.angle_alpha   90.00
_cell.angle_beta   90.00
_cell.angle_gamma   90.00
#
_symmetry.space_group_name_H-M   'P 1'
#
loop_
_entity.id
_entity.type
_entity.pdbx_description
1 polymer ?
#
loop_
_entity_poly.entity_id
_entity_poly.type
_entity_poly.pdbx_seq_one_letter_code
_entity_poly.pdbx_strand_id
1 'polypeptide(L)'
;MKKIQEINLDEIYEDEFRNVKSYLFDHKLDDYLKMIQEENNPVDFKEQLLMITQLYYDGILKYQMWSGNVFGLKSKEFSLKLEILNKLILSGKIAVGSFYDGKGIDADEVRDIFMPYISDILRYGDVEADSKSRHLRSDWSDVQDFGIALQERLDSKVKFPDVVVSVASGGLEPAYLAMHITEKDDLFVLRYSKEREDSKVQVFGKDNNYFDGKDLKDKNVFVIDDIIETGTTMFNVLKYIFNLKPSELYGSSVYSRFITPIKPYIEIIDSKPLLFRYAADC
;
A
#
# COMPACT_ATOMS: atom_id res chain seq x y z
N MET A 1 10.66 13.39 10.52
CA MET A 1 10.79 11.95 10.21
C MET A 1 10.68 11.20 11.51
N LYS A 2 9.75 10.24 11.59
CA LYS A 2 9.62 9.36 12.75
C LYS A 2 10.61 8.21 12.62
N LYS A 3 11.30 7.88 13.70
CA LYS A 3 12.25 6.75 13.74
C LYS A 3 11.55 5.51 14.26
N ILE A 4 11.73 4.41 13.55
CA ILE A 4 11.39 3.07 14.00
C ILE A 4 12.63 2.48 14.68
N GLN A 5 12.38 1.81 15.80
CA GLN A 5 13.43 1.16 16.57
C GLN A 5 13.65 -0.26 16.06
N GLU A 6 14.89 -0.72 16.14
CA GLU A 6 15.20 -2.14 16.00
C GLU A 6 14.71 -2.85 17.26
N ILE A 7 13.63 -3.60 17.11
CA ILE A 7 12.94 -4.35 18.17
C ILE A 7 12.72 -5.78 17.73
N ASN A 8 12.66 -6.73 18.66
CA ASN A 8 12.36 -8.12 18.35
C ASN A 8 10.84 -8.34 18.34
N LEU A 9 10.22 -8.29 17.17
CA LEU A 9 8.77 -8.48 17.04
C LEU A 9 8.32 -9.87 17.51
N ASP A 10 9.13 -10.91 17.32
CA ASP A 10 8.82 -12.28 17.76
C ASP A 10 8.74 -12.39 19.28
N GLU A 11 9.53 -11.60 20.00
CA GLU A 11 9.49 -11.53 21.46
C GLU A 11 8.33 -10.67 21.97
N ILE A 12 8.02 -9.57 21.28
CA ILE A 12 6.95 -8.64 21.68
C ILE A 12 5.56 -9.26 21.43
N TYR A 13 5.40 -9.98 20.32
CA TYR A 13 4.13 -10.53 19.86
C TYR A 13 4.11 -12.07 19.87
N GLU A 14 4.88 -12.71 20.75
CA GLU A 14 5.04 -14.17 20.77
C GLU A 14 3.69 -14.90 20.88
N ASP A 15 2.83 -14.46 21.80
CA ASP A 15 1.52 -15.07 22.03
C ASP A 15 0.55 -14.77 20.89
N GLU A 16 0.59 -13.56 20.35
CA GLU A 16 -0.21 -13.14 19.21
C GLU A 16 0.15 -13.95 17.97
N PHE A 17 1.44 -14.17 17.69
CA PHE A 17 1.92 -14.97 16.57
C PHE A 17 1.54 -16.45 16.69
N ARG A 18 1.56 -17.02 17.91
CA ARG A 18 1.10 -18.38 18.16
C ARG A 18 -0.40 -18.56 17.93
N ASN A 19 -1.17 -17.50 18.12
CA ASN A 19 -2.63 -17.51 18.05
C ASN A 19 -3.18 -16.88 16.77
N VAL A 20 -2.34 -16.60 15.75
CA VAL A 20 -2.79 -16.09 14.45
C VAL A 20 -3.82 -17.03 13.85
N LYS A 21 -4.97 -16.48 13.47
CA LYS A 21 -6.02 -17.24 12.82
C LYS A 21 -5.52 -17.74 11.46
N SER A 22 -5.34 -19.06 11.35
CA SER A 22 -4.80 -19.73 10.16
C SER A 22 -5.64 -19.53 8.88
N TYR A 23 -6.88 -19.07 9.03
CA TYR A 23 -7.86 -18.88 7.97
C TYR A 23 -8.05 -17.42 7.56
N LEU A 24 -7.20 -16.45 7.94
CA LEU A 24 -7.42 -15.02 7.63
C LEU A 24 -7.41 -14.63 6.15
N PHE A 25 -7.28 -15.57 5.24
CA PHE A 25 -7.20 -15.31 3.81
C PHE A 25 -8.40 -15.91 3.10
N ASP A 26 -8.64 -15.42 1.89
CA ASP A 26 -9.69 -15.90 1.00
C ASP A 26 -11.11 -15.70 1.56
N HIS A 27 -11.30 -14.65 2.38
CA HIS A 27 -12.62 -14.16 2.76
C HIS A 27 -13.08 -13.01 1.88
N LYS A 28 -14.40 -12.78 1.94
CA LYS A 28 -15.06 -11.65 1.32
C LYS A 28 -14.99 -10.41 2.21
N LEU A 29 -15.23 -9.25 1.60
CA LEU A 29 -15.18 -7.95 2.28
C LEU A 29 -16.11 -7.89 3.51
N ASP A 30 -17.32 -8.45 3.42
CA ASP A 30 -18.28 -8.42 4.52
C ASP A 30 -17.87 -9.31 5.70
N ASP A 31 -17.17 -10.41 5.44
CA ASP A 31 -16.62 -11.28 6.47
C ASP A 31 -15.48 -10.57 7.22
N TYR A 32 -14.56 -9.91 6.51
CA TYR A 32 -13.52 -9.10 7.17
C TYR A 32 -14.10 -7.97 8.02
N LEU A 33 -15.13 -7.29 7.53
CA LEU A 33 -15.78 -6.22 8.29
C LEU A 33 -16.48 -6.73 9.55
N LYS A 34 -16.99 -7.98 9.56
CA LYS A 34 -17.52 -8.60 10.79
C LYS A 34 -16.39 -8.99 11.74
N MET A 35 -15.33 -9.60 11.22
CA MET A 35 -14.20 -10.07 12.02
C MET A 35 -13.47 -8.93 12.73
N ILE A 36 -13.21 -7.83 12.02
CA ILE A 36 -12.38 -6.74 12.54
C ILE A 36 -13.08 -5.93 13.65
N GLN A 37 -14.41 -6.04 13.79
CA GLN A 37 -15.17 -5.38 14.86
C GLN A 37 -14.79 -5.89 16.25
N GLU A 38 -14.42 -7.16 16.38
CA GLU A 38 -14.11 -7.79 17.66
C GLU A 38 -12.64 -8.23 17.76
N GLU A 39 -11.85 -8.03 16.70
CA GLU A 39 -10.46 -8.47 16.65
C GLU A 39 -9.53 -7.63 17.52
N ASN A 40 -8.89 -8.24 18.52
CA ASN A 40 -7.95 -7.55 19.40
C ASN A 40 -6.52 -8.09 19.25
N ASN A 41 -6.31 -9.17 18.50
CA ASN A 41 -4.96 -9.59 18.14
C ASN A 41 -4.41 -8.58 17.11
N PRO A 42 -3.33 -7.85 17.42
CA PRO A 42 -2.79 -6.81 16.54
C PRO A 42 -2.30 -7.34 15.20
N VAL A 43 -1.86 -8.60 15.13
CA VAL A 43 -1.44 -9.25 13.89
C VAL A 43 -2.65 -9.45 12.99
N ASP A 44 -3.67 -10.12 13.52
CA ASP A 44 -4.90 -10.43 12.80
C ASP A 44 -5.65 -9.14 12.41
N PHE A 45 -5.70 -8.14 13.29
CA PHE A 45 -6.35 -6.86 13.05
C PHE A 45 -5.72 -6.11 11.87
N LYS A 46 -4.38 -6.02 11.86
CA LYS A 46 -3.62 -5.38 10.78
C LYS A 46 -3.87 -6.08 9.45
N GLU A 47 -3.82 -7.42 9.41
CA GLU A 47 -4.08 -8.19 8.20
C GLU A 47 -5.50 -7.97 7.67
N GLN A 48 -6.51 -8.03 8.54
CA GLN A 48 -7.91 -7.77 8.15
C GLN A 48 -8.08 -6.36 7.58
N LEU A 49 -7.42 -5.35 8.16
CA LEU A 49 -7.47 -3.97 7.67
C LEU A 49 -6.81 -3.81 6.28
N LEU A 50 -5.70 -4.50 6.04
CA LEU A 50 -5.07 -4.56 4.71
C LEU A 50 -6.02 -5.19 3.68
N MET A 51 -6.71 -6.28 4.03
CA MET A 51 -7.69 -6.94 3.15
C MET A 51 -8.89 -6.05 2.85
N ILE A 52 -9.44 -5.37 3.87
CA ILE A 52 -10.54 -4.41 3.69
C ILE A 52 -10.12 -3.29 2.75
N THR A 53 -8.92 -2.73 2.93
CA THR A 53 -8.40 -1.66 2.07
C THR A 53 -8.24 -2.16 0.62
N GLN A 54 -7.66 -3.35 0.44
CA GLN A 54 -7.54 -3.97 -0.89
C GLN A 54 -8.91 -4.10 -1.55
N LEU A 55 -9.85 -4.80 -0.91
CA LEU A 55 -11.15 -5.14 -1.50
C LEU A 55 -11.98 -3.89 -1.75
N TYR A 56 -11.88 -2.88 -0.88
CA TYR A 56 -12.49 -1.57 -1.13
C TYR A 56 -11.93 -0.92 -2.39
N TYR A 57 -10.60 -0.88 -2.54
CA TYR A 57 -9.95 -0.31 -3.71
C TYR A 57 -10.28 -1.06 -5.01
N ASP A 58 -10.28 -2.41 -4.97
CA ASP A 58 -10.64 -3.25 -6.10
C ASP A 58 -12.10 -3.00 -6.54
N GLY A 59 -13.03 -2.82 -5.60
CA GLY A 59 -14.44 -2.52 -5.90
C GLY A 59 -14.62 -1.17 -6.59
N ILE A 60 -13.88 -0.17 -6.13
CA ILE A 60 -13.82 1.14 -6.77
C ILE A 60 -13.33 1.04 -8.22
N LEU A 61 -12.27 0.26 -8.48
CA LEU A 61 -11.74 0.04 -9.84
C LEU A 61 -12.79 -0.65 -10.74
N LYS A 62 -13.45 -1.70 -10.23
CA LYS A 62 -14.51 -2.43 -10.96
C LYS A 62 -15.67 -1.50 -11.34
N TYR A 63 -16.12 -0.66 -10.41
CA TYR A 63 -17.19 0.31 -10.67
C TYR A 63 -16.84 1.26 -11.81
N GLN A 64 -15.60 1.75 -11.85
CA GLN A 64 -15.13 2.63 -12.93
C GLN A 64 -15.10 1.91 -14.28
N MET A 65 -14.69 0.64 -14.32
CA MET A 65 -14.66 -0.15 -15.56
C MET A 65 -16.08 -0.42 -16.11
N TRP A 66 -17.05 -0.74 -15.25
CA TRP A 66 -18.40 -1.09 -15.66
C TRP A 66 -19.27 0.10 -16.06
N SER A 67 -19.11 1.23 -15.39
CA SER A 67 -19.99 2.38 -15.62
C SER A 67 -19.80 3.01 -17.00
N GLY A 68 -18.64 2.80 -17.66
CA GLY A 68 -18.30 3.43 -18.96
C GLY A 68 -18.38 4.97 -18.92
N ASN A 69 -18.63 5.55 -17.75
CA ASN A 69 -19.09 6.91 -17.57
C ASN A 69 -17.92 7.73 -17.05
N VAL A 70 -17.19 8.30 -18.01
CA VAL A 70 -16.15 9.29 -17.76
C VAL A 70 -16.73 10.53 -17.05
N PHE A 71 -18.05 10.77 -17.16
CA PHE A 71 -18.73 11.94 -16.60
C PHE A 71 -19.45 11.67 -15.26
N GLY A 72 -18.71 11.18 -14.25
CA GLY A 72 -19.11 11.19 -12.83
C GLY A 72 -18.37 12.22 -11.98
N LEU A 73 -17.62 13.10 -12.64
CA LEU A 73 -16.54 14.00 -12.22
C LEU A 73 -16.72 14.92 -11.01
N LYS A 74 -17.94 15.10 -10.52
CA LYS A 74 -18.28 16.02 -9.42
C LYS A 74 -19.42 15.50 -8.55
N SER A 75 -19.69 14.19 -8.63
CA SER A 75 -20.75 13.62 -7.82
C SER A 75 -20.27 13.55 -6.37
N LYS A 76 -21.18 13.84 -5.43
CA LYS A 76 -20.94 13.62 -3.99
C LYS A 76 -20.49 12.20 -3.70
N GLU A 77 -20.93 11.23 -4.51
CA GLU A 77 -20.53 9.84 -4.44
C GLU A 77 -19.03 9.62 -4.71
N PHE A 78 -18.44 10.33 -5.67
CA PHE A 78 -17.00 10.21 -5.94
C PHE A 78 -16.16 10.73 -4.77
N SER A 79 -16.53 11.90 -4.23
CA SER A 79 -15.85 12.48 -3.06
C SER A 79 -15.96 11.58 -1.84
N LEU A 80 -17.11 10.92 -1.65
CA LEU A 80 -17.31 9.94 -0.58
C LEU A 80 -16.41 8.72 -0.74
N LYS A 81 -16.27 8.17 -1.95
CA LYS A 81 -15.36 7.03 -2.20
C LYS A 81 -13.91 7.36 -1.85
N LEU A 82 -13.46 8.55 -2.24
CA LEU A 82 -12.13 9.08 -1.89
C LEU A 82 -11.98 9.24 -0.37
N GLU A 83 -12.97 9.85 0.28
CA GLU A 83 -12.95 10.08 1.72
C GLU A 83 -12.79 8.75 2.47
N ILE A 84 -13.58 7.74 2.12
CA ILE A 84 -13.51 6.41 2.72
C ILE A 84 -12.16 5.74 2.48
N LEU A 85 -11.62 5.81 1.25
CA LEU A 85 -10.30 5.26 0.94
C LEU A 85 -9.22 5.93 1.80
N ASN A 86 -9.27 7.25 1.96
CA ASN A 86 -8.34 7.98 2.83
C ASN A 86 -8.49 7.58 4.30
N LYS A 87 -9.71 7.31 4.78
CA LYS A 87 -9.93 6.80 6.15
C LYS A 87 -9.32 5.42 6.34
N LEU A 88 -9.45 4.53 5.35
CA LEU A 88 -8.82 3.20 5.38
C LEU A 88 -7.28 3.29 5.31
N ILE A 89 -6.73 4.17 4.48
CA ILE A 89 -5.28 4.42 4.39
C ILE A 89 -4.73 4.97 5.72
N LEU A 90 -5.40 5.96 6.31
CA LEU A 90 -5.01 6.51 7.60
C LEU A 90 -5.05 5.45 8.71
N SER A 91 -6.12 4.66 8.74
CA SER A 91 -6.28 3.51 9.65
C SER A 91 -5.11 2.54 9.49
N GLY A 92 -4.77 2.20 8.25
CA GLY A 92 -3.66 1.32 7.92
C GLY A 92 -2.30 1.86 8.36
N LYS A 93 -2.02 3.15 8.10
CA LYS A 93 -0.81 3.84 8.57
C LYS A 93 -0.66 3.78 10.09
N ILE A 94 -1.73 4.05 10.84
CA ILE A 94 -1.72 4.04 12.31
C ILE A 94 -1.47 2.61 12.81
N ALA A 95 -2.26 1.65 12.33
CA ALA A 95 -2.17 0.25 12.72
C ALA A 95 -0.77 -0.34 12.43
N VAL A 96 -0.30 -0.24 11.19
CA VAL A 96 1.02 -0.74 10.77
C VAL A 96 2.14 -0.02 11.51
N GLY A 97 2.09 1.31 11.60
CA GLY A 97 3.11 2.09 12.28
C GLY A 97 3.23 1.75 13.77
N SER A 98 2.11 1.61 14.48
CA SER A 98 2.10 1.23 15.89
C SER A 98 2.58 -0.21 16.11
N PHE A 99 2.20 -1.12 15.21
CA PHE A 99 2.65 -2.51 15.23
C PHE A 99 4.19 -2.60 15.16
N TYR A 100 4.79 -1.95 14.16
CA TYR A 100 6.25 -1.95 13.95
C TYR A 100 7.02 -1.04 14.92
N ASP A 101 6.34 -0.13 15.64
CA ASP A 101 6.88 0.57 16.81
C ASP A 101 6.92 -0.33 18.07
N GLY A 102 6.35 -1.54 18.03
CA GLY A 102 6.27 -2.46 19.17
C GLY A 102 5.26 -2.05 20.24
N LYS A 103 4.29 -1.19 19.89
CA LYS A 103 3.31 -0.63 20.82
C LYS A 103 1.97 -1.37 20.83
N GLY A 104 1.84 -2.44 20.05
CA GLY A 104 0.55 -3.04 19.72
C GLY A 104 -0.26 -2.14 18.78
N ILE A 105 -1.57 -2.36 18.75
CA ILE A 105 -2.52 -1.55 17.99
C ILE A 105 -3.66 -1.16 18.92
N ASP A 106 -3.98 0.13 18.99
CA ASP A 106 -5.23 0.59 19.58
C ASP A 106 -6.36 0.34 18.58
N ALA A 107 -6.98 -0.83 18.68
CA ALA A 107 -7.98 -1.28 17.73
C ALA A 107 -9.24 -0.38 17.75
N ASP A 108 -9.58 0.20 18.90
CA ASP A 108 -10.74 1.07 19.04
C ASP A 108 -10.49 2.43 18.37
N GLU A 109 -9.32 3.03 18.58
CA GLU A 109 -8.92 4.26 17.87
C GLU A 109 -8.97 4.04 16.34
N VAL A 110 -8.45 2.91 15.86
CA VAL A 110 -8.43 2.63 14.43
C VAL A 110 -9.84 2.38 13.88
N ARG A 111 -10.70 1.65 14.62
CA ARG A 111 -12.10 1.42 14.24
C ARG A 111 -12.88 2.72 14.12
N ASP A 112 -12.71 3.64 15.07
CA ASP A 112 -13.42 4.93 15.08
C ASP A 112 -13.20 5.75 13.80
N ILE A 113 -12.09 5.52 13.09
CA ILE A 113 -11.76 6.22 11.84
C ILE A 113 -12.61 5.73 10.66
N PHE A 114 -12.79 4.41 10.48
CA PHE A 114 -13.41 3.85 9.28
C PHE A 114 -14.77 3.17 9.51
N MET A 115 -15.06 2.70 10.72
CA MET A 115 -16.31 2.01 11.04
C MET A 115 -17.59 2.84 10.79
N PRO A 116 -17.60 4.18 10.96
CA PRO A 116 -18.74 5.00 10.57
C PRO A 116 -19.15 4.85 9.09
N TYR A 117 -18.26 4.33 8.24
CA TYR A 117 -18.45 4.17 6.81
C TYR A 117 -18.73 2.73 6.37
N ILE A 118 -18.94 1.75 7.28
CA ILE A 118 -19.13 0.32 6.93
C ILE A 118 -20.14 0.11 5.80
N SER A 119 -21.31 0.76 5.87
CA SER A 119 -22.35 0.60 4.84
C SER A 119 -21.89 1.05 3.46
N ASP A 120 -21.10 2.13 3.38
CA ASP A 120 -20.55 2.62 2.13
C ASP A 120 -19.31 1.81 1.69
N ILE A 121 -18.53 1.28 2.63
CA ILE A 121 -17.44 0.32 2.34
C ILE A 121 -18.02 -0.91 1.63
N LEU A 122 -19.09 -1.51 2.17
CA LEU A 122 -19.79 -2.64 1.56
C LEU A 122 -20.41 -2.28 0.21
N ARG A 123 -20.93 -1.06 0.07
CA ARG A 123 -21.59 -0.60 -1.16
C ARG A 123 -20.61 -0.42 -2.32
N TYR A 124 -19.40 0.06 -2.05
CA TYR A 124 -18.44 0.43 -3.10
C TYR A 124 -17.24 -0.51 -3.22
N GLY A 125 -16.99 -1.34 -2.20
CA GLY A 125 -15.97 -2.36 -2.23
C GLY A 125 -16.39 -3.61 -2.97
N ASP A 126 -15.40 -4.47 -3.23
CA ASP A 126 -15.57 -5.73 -3.93
C ASP A 126 -16.04 -6.82 -2.97
N VAL A 127 -17.35 -7.06 -2.93
CA VAL A 127 -17.98 -8.07 -2.06
C VAL A 127 -18.00 -9.47 -2.68
N GLU A 128 -17.65 -9.59 -3.96
CA GLU A 128 -17.68 -10.87 -4.68
C GLU A 128 -16.30 -11.50 -4.83
N ALA A 129 -15.23 -10.70 -4.78
CA ALA A 129 -13.87 -11.23 -4.84
C ALA A 129 -13.38 -11.66 -3.47
N ASP A 130 -12.57 -12.71 -3.49
CA ASP A 130 -11.73 -13.08 -2.36
C ASP A 130 -10.53 -12.13 -2.29
N SER A 131 -10.10 -11.79 -1.06
CA SER A 131 -8.85 -11.07 -0.84
C SER A 131 -7.67 -11.80 -1.45
N LYS A 132 -6.63 -11.08 -1.92
CA LYS A 132 -5.44 -11.71 -2.45
C LYS A 132 -4.41 -11.85 -1.34
N SER A 133 -4.09 -13.08 -0.95
CA SER A 133 -2.93 -13.38 -0.10
C SER A 133 -1.63 -13.12 -0.86
N ARG A 134 -1.21 -11.85 -0.91
CA ARG A 134 0.08 -11.38 -1.44
C ARG A 134 0.81 -10.48 -0.44
N HIS A 135 0.41 -10.53 0.81
CA HIS A 135 1.11 -9.84 1.88
C HIS A 135 2.20 -10.78 2.39
N LEU A 136 3.30 -10.21 2.88
CA LEU A 136 4.49 -10.93 3.32
C LEU A 136 4.15 -11.70 4.60
N ARG A 137 3.44 -12.82 4.41
CA ARG A 137 2.81 -13.60 5.46
C ARG A 137 3.88 -14.13 6.38
N SER A 138 3.87 -13.65 7.63
CA SER A 138 4.83 -14.05 8.65
C SER A 138 6.26 -13.57 8.40
N ASP A 139 6.45 -12.62 7.49
CA ASP A 139 7.74 -11.99 7.16
C ASP A 139 7.86 -10.61 7.82
N TRP A 140 7.31 -10.47 9.02
CA TRP A 140 7.23 -9.19 9.75
C TRP A 140 8.62 -8.61 10.00
N SER A 141 9.59 -9.46 10.33
CA SER A 141 10.97 -9.05 10.54
C SER A 141 11.58 -8.43 9.27
N ASP A 142 11.26 -8.95 8.09
CA ASP A 142 11.75 -8.38 6.83
C ASP A 142 11.09 -7.03 6.51
N VAL A 143 9.80 -6.86 6.83
CA VAL A 143 9.11 -5.56 6.72
C VAL A 143 9.71 -4.54 7.70
N GLN A 144 10.06 -4.98 8.91
CA GLN A 144 10.75 -4.14 9.89
C GLN A 144 12.14 -3.72 9.41
N ASP A 145 12.93 -4.67 8.93
CA ASP A 145 14.25 -4.43 8.33
C ASP A 145 14.15 -3.44 7.15
N PHE A 146 13.10 -3.57 6.33
CA PHE A 146 12.78 -2.59 5.30
C PHE A 146 12.59 -1.18 5.89
N GLY A 147 11.81 -1.05 6.97
CA GLY A 147 11.58 0.23 7.65
C GLY A 147 12.85 0.85 8.23
N ILE A 148 13.68 0.05 8.92
CA ILE A 148 14.95 0.48 9.52
C ILE A 148 15.92 0.96 8.43
N ALA A 149 16.06 0.20 7.35
CA ALA A 149 16.95 0.60 6.28
C ALA A 149 16.39 1.78 5.46
N LEU A 150 15.07 1.94 5.36
CA LEU A 150 14.44 3.10 4.71
C LEU A 150 14.78 4.39 5.45
N GLN A 151 14.64 4.44 6.78
CA GLN A 151 14.95 5.66 7.56
C GLN A 151 16.42 6.08 7.42
N GLU A 152 17.36 5.14 7.45
CA GLU A 152 18.79 5.44 7.28
C GLU A 152 19.11 6.10 5.93
N ARG A 153 18.33 5.74 4.90
CA ARG A 153 18.53 6.23 3.53
C ARG A 153 17.83 7.54 3.26
N LEU A 154 16.66 7.76 3.85
CA LEU A 154 16.00 9.06 3.81
C LEU A 154 16.85 10.14 4.49
N ASP A 155 17.65 9.75 5.49
CA ASP A 155 18.59 10.65 6.17
C ASP A 155 19.86 10.96 5.35
N SER A 156 20.22 10.15 4.34
CA SER A 156 21.58 10.21 3.74
C SER A 156 21.70 10.09 2.22
N LYS A 157 20.73 9.49 1.52
CA LYS A 157 20.88 9.07 0.10
C LYS A 157 19.70 9.44 -0.82
N VAL A 158 18.52 9.73 -0.28
CA VAL A 158 17.28 9.93 -1.05
C VAL A 158 16.68 11.27 -0.68
N LYS A 159 16.14 12.01 -1.66
CA LYS A 159 15.31 13.17 -1.32
C LYS A 159 14.05 12.69 -0.61
N PHE A 160 13.70 13.37 0.47
CA PHE A 160 12.49 13.06 1.22
C PHE A 160 11.27 13.02 0.28
N PRO A 161 10.48 11.93 0.27
CA PRO A 161 9.38 11.79 -0.66
C PRO A 161 8.31 12.82 -0.33
N ASP A 162 7.72 13.40 -1.38
CA ASP A 162 6.50 14.18 -1.26
C ASP A 162 5.28 13.25 -1.25
N VAL A 163 5.34 12.17 -2.03
CA VAL A 163 4.25 11.20 -2.24
C VAL A 163 4.78 9.78 -2.14
N VAL A 164 4.08 8.94 -1.39
CA VAL A 164 4.28 7.49 -1.36
C VAL A 164 3.29 6.83 -2.31
N VAL A 165 3.75 5.86 -3.09
CA VAL A 165 2.94 5.09 -4.03
C VAL A 165 3.04 3.62 -3.67
N SER A 166 1.91 2.95 -3.45
CA SER A 166 1.85 1.51 -3.18
C SER A 166 1.45 0.74 -4.45
N VAL A 167 2.14 -0.36 -4.73
CA VAL A 167 1.69 -1.38 -5.68
C VAL A 167 0.82 -2.39 -4.94
N ALA A 168 -0.49 -2.32 -5.13
CA ALA A 168 -1.45 -3.16 -4.44
C ALA A 168 -1.53 -4.58 -5.02
N SER A 169 -1.72 -5.61 -4.19
CA SER A 169 -2.01 -5.52 -2.75
C SER A 169 -0.77 -5.61 -1.87
N GLY A 170 0.26 -6.37 -2.27
CA GLY A 170 1.41 -6.67 -1.42
C GLY A 170 2.15 -5.45 -0.89
N GLY A 171 2.29 -4.40 -1.71
CA GLY A 171 2.97 -3.16 -1.31
C GLY A 171 2.27 -2.32 -0.23
N LEU A 172 1.02 -2.62 0.15
CA LEU A 172 0.25 -1.79 1.09
C LEU A 172 0.92 -1.69 2.47
N GLU A 173 1.33 -2.83 3.04
CA GLU A 173 1.95 -2.86 4.37
C GLU A 173 3.28 -2.09 4.42
N PRO A 174 4.28 -2.38 3.57
CA PRO A 174 5.52 -1.60 3.57
C PRO A 174 5.28 -0.12 3.18
N ALA A 175 4.26 0.19 2.39
CA ALA A 175 3.90 1.57 2.08
C ALA A 175 3.32 2.31 3.30
N TYR A 176 2.47 1.68 4.09
CA TYR A 176 1.99 2.25 5.36
C TYR A 176 3.12 2.48 6.35
N LEU A 177 4.08 1.56 6.41
CA LEU A 177 5.28 1.74 7.21
C LEU A 177 6.13 2.94 6.72
N ALA A 178 6.32 3.06 5.40
CA ALA A 178 7.01 4.21 4.82
C ALA A 178 6.28 5.53 5.09
N MET A 179 4.95 5.58 4.99
CA MET A 179 4.14 6.74 5.36
C MET A 179 4.31 7.12 6.83
N HIS A 180 4.41 6.11 7.70
CA HIS A 180 4.65 6.32 9.12
C HIS A 180 6.01 6.99 9.38
N ILE A 181 7.08 6.46 8.79
CA ILE A 181 8.44 7.01 8.89
C ILE A 181 8.51 8.43 8.31
N THR A 182 7.92 8.62 7.14
CA THR A 182 7.96 9.90 6.39
C THR A 182 6.93 10.92 6.87
N GLU A 183 6.07 10.55 7.83
CA GLU A 183 4.99 11.39 8.34
C GLU A 183 4.07 11.92 7.22
N LYS A 184 3.85 11.10 6.18
CA LYS A 184 2.93 11.39 5.08
C LYS A 184 1.58 10.75 5.32
N ASP A 185 0.51 11.47 5.02
CA ASP A 185 -0.87 10.98 5.16
C ASP A 185 -1.47 10.57 3.81
N ASP A 186 -0.90 11.04 2.71
CA ASP A 186 -1.35 10.70 1.36
C ASP A 186 -0.62 9.46 0.83
N LEU A 187 -1.40 8.46 0.40
CA LEU A 187 -0.91 7.29 -0.31
C LEU A 187 -1.56 7.19 -1.68
N PHE A 188 -0.75 7.07 -2.72
CA PHE A 188 -1.27 6.71 -4.04
C PHE A 188 -1.25 5.19 -4.23
N VAL A 189 -2.42 4.58 -4.35
CA VAL A 189 -2.53 3.13 -4.56
C VAL A 189 -2.64 2.82 -6.05
N LEU A 190 -1.81 1.92 -6.56
CA LEU A 190 -1.83 1.42 -7.93
C LEU A 190 -2.15 -0.07 -7.94
N ARG A 191 -2.93 -0.54 -8.91
CA ARG A 191 -3.12 -1.97 -9.16
C ARG A 191 -2.37 -2.39 -10.42
N TYR A 192 -1.66 -3.51 -10.35
CA TYR A 192 -1.04 -4.13 -11.51
C TYR A 192 -1.16 -5.65 -11.40
N SER A 193 -1.65 -6.32 -12.43
CA SER A 193 -1.73 -7.78 -12.48
C SER A 193 -1.26 -8.30 -13.84
N LYS A 194 -0.61 -9.47 -13.85
CA LYS A 194 -0.15 -10.09 -15.10
C LYS A 194 -1.20 -11.00 -15.74
N GLU A 195 -2.32 -11.24 -15.07
CA GLU A 195 -3.40 -12.05 -15.63
C GLU A 195 -4.11 -11.30 -16.76
N ARG A 196 -4.62 -12.05 -17.74
CA ARG A 196 -4.81 -11.64 -19.14
C ARG A 196 -5.66 -10.38 -19.40
N GLU A 197 -6.40 -9.88 -18.43
CA GLU A 197 -7.22 -8.66 -18.55
C GLU A 197 -6.58 -7.41 -17.89
N ASP A 198 -5.54 -7.57 -17.08
CA ASP A 198 -5.00 -6.54 -16.18
C ASP A 198 -3.52 -6.20 -16.40
N SER A 199 -2.93 -6.58 -17.54
CA SER A 199 -1.51 -6.38 -17.90
C SER A 199 -1.01 -4.93 -17.92
N LYS A 200 -1.83 -3.97 -17.48
CA LYS A 200 -1.60 -2.54 -17.46
C LYS A 200 -1.78 -2.02 -16.03
N VAL A 201 -1.11 -0.92 -15.74
CA VAL A 201 -1.34 -0.19 -14.49
C VAL A 201 -2.78 0.30 -14.47
N GLN A 202 -3.51 -0.08 -13.43
CA GLN A 202 -4.87 0.32 -13.13
C GLN A 202 -4.85 1.29 -11.95
N VAL A 203 -5.57 2.38 -12.12
CA VAL A 203 -5.67 3.45 -11.13
C VAL A 203 -7.11 3.87 -11.01
N PHE A 204 -7.52 4.19 -9.78
CA PHE A 204 -8.79 4.85 -9.58
C PHE A 204 -8.73 6.26 -10.16
N GLY A 205 -9.73 6.63 -10.95
CA GLY A 205 -9.93 8.00 -11.43
C GLY A 205 -9.14 8.39 -12.67
N LYS A 206 -8.70 7.45 -13.51
CA LYS A 206 -7.88 7.70 -14.73
C LYS A 206 -8.33 8.87 -15.63
N ASP A 207 -9.62 9.19 -15.70
CA ASP A 207 -10.12 10.30 -16.53
C ASP A 207 -10.43 11.59 -15.74
N ASN A 208 -10.33 11.55 -14.40
CA ASN A 208 -10.96 12.50 -13.51
C ASN A 208 -10.10 12.77 -12.27
N ASN A 209 -9.15 13.72 -12.34
CA ASN A 209 -8.52 14.54 -11.28
C ASN A 209 -8.27 13.97 -9.86
N TYR A 210 -8.51 12.69 -9.60
CA TYR A 210 -8.07 11.98 -8.41
C TYR A 210 -6.56 12.00 -8.37
N PHE A 211 -5.98 11.83 -9.57
CA PHE A 211 -4.62 12.16 -9.94
C PHE A 211 -4.65 12.55 -11.42
N ASP A 212 -4.98 13.81 -11.72
CA ASP A 212 -4.45 14.38 -12.97
C ASP A 212 -2.94 14.31 -12.82
N GLY A 213 -2.16 13.93 -13.84
CA GLY A 213 -0.70 13.81 -13.71
C GLY A 213 -0.01 15.05 -13.12
N LYS A 214 -0.73 16.18 -13.01
CA LYS A 214 -0.42 17.37 -12.22
C LYS A 214 -0.11 17.12 -10.72
N ASP A 215 -0.71 16.14 -10.06
CA ASP A 215 -0.50 15.94 -8.60
C ASP A 215 0.83 15.28 -8.27
N LEU A 216 1.36 14.47 -9.20
CA LEU A 216 2.69 13.88 -9.09
C LEU A 216 3.75 14.70 -9.84
N LYS A 217 3.32 15.65 -10.67
CA LYS A 217 4.22 16.52 -11.41
C LYS A 217 5.10 17.31 -10.46
N ASP A 218 6.39 17.34 -10.75
CA ASP A 218 7.39 18.09 -10.00
C ASP A 218 7.53 17.62 -8.52
N LYS A 219 6.96 16.46 -8.14
CA LYS A 219 7.07 15.84 -6.80
C LYS A 219 8.19 14.80 -6.74
N ASN A 220 8.78 14.60 -5.56
CA ASN A 220 9.61 13.42 -5.27
C ASN A 220 8.69 12.24 -4.95
N VAL A 221 8.68 11.21 -5.79
CA VAL A 221 7.75 10.08 -5.69
C VAL A 221 8.50 8.81 -5.30
N PHE A 222 7.95 8.07 -4.34
CA PHE A 222 8.51 6.81 -3.87
C PHE A 222 7.54 5.66 -4.04
N VAL A 223 7.85 4.75 -4.96
CA VAL A 223 7.05 3.57 -5.29
C VAL A 223 7.50 2.38 -4.46
N ILE A 224 6.55 1.70 -3.82
CA ILE A 224 6.80 0.57 -2.92
C ILE A 224 5.98 -0.64 -3.37
N ASP A 225 6.64 -1.78 -3.42
CA ASP A 225 6.05 -3.10 -3.67
C ASP A 225 6.52 -4.08 -2.58
N ASP A 226 5.88 -5.24 -2.43
CA ASP A 226 6.34 -6.27 -1.50
C ASP A 226 7.58 -7.00 -2.04
N ILE A 227 7.50 -7.49 -3.28
CA ILE A 227 8.51 -8.35 -3.89
C ILE A 227 8.79 -7.99 -5.34
N ILE A 228 10.07 -7.83 -5.64
CA ILE A 228 10.58 -7.77 -7.02
C ILE A 228 11.11 -9.15 -7.41
N GLU A 229 10.25 -9.96 -8.04
CA GLU A 229 10.66 -11.27 -8.58
C GLU A 229 11.35 -11.14 -9.93
N THR A 230 10.57 -10.73 -10.94
CA THR A 230 11.03 -10.50 -12.31
C THR A 230 11.27 -9.03 -12.57
N GLY A 231 10.77 -8.10 -11.74
CA GLY A 231 10.86 -6.65 -12.00
C GLY A 231 9.91 -6.11 -13.07
N THR A 232 9.14 -6.93 -13.79
CA THR A 232 8.19 -6.43 -14.81
C THR A 232 7.10 -5.53 -14.23
N THR A 233 6.52 -5.90 -13.09
CA THR A 233 5.50 -5.09 -12.39
C THR A 233 6.06 -3.71 -12.06
N MET A 234 7.15 -3.71 -11.31
CA MET A 234 7.86 -2.50 -10.91
C MET A 234 8.27 -1.64 -12.12
N PHE A 235 8.83 -2.23 -13.19
CA PHE A 235 9.16 -1.50 -14.42
C PHE A 235 7.94 -0.80 -15.04
N ASN A 236 6.82 -1.51 -15.18
CA ASN A 236 5.62 -0.93 -15.79
C ASN A 236 4.99 0.16 -14.92
N VAL A 237 5.02 -0.02 -13.59
CA VAL A 237 4.57 0.98 -12.63
C VAL A 237 5.46 2.22 -12.68
N LEU A 238 6.79 2.07 -12.61
CA LEU A 238 7.72 3.20 -12.68
C LEU A 238 7.60 3.93 -14.01
N LYS A 239 7.50 3.20 -15.13
CA LYS A 239 7.27 3.80 -16.44
C LYS A 239 5.96 4.60 -16.48
N TYR A 240 4.89 4.07 -15.88
CA TYR A 240 3.62 4.79 -15.77
C TYR A 240 3.78 6.08 -14.97
N ILE A 241 4.37 6.03 -13.78
CA ILE A 241 4.60 7.18 -12.90
C ILE A 241 5.55 8.20 -13.54
N PHE A 242 6.62 7.76 -14.19
CA PHE A 242 7.59 8.63 -14.86
C PHE A 242 6.92 9.51 -15.92
N ASN A 243 5.92 8.98 -16.65
CA ASN A 243 5.15 9.75 -17.63
C ASN A 243 4.28 10.84 -16.99
N LEU A 244 4.06 10.81 -15.67
CA LEU A 244 3.39 11.86 -14.89
C LEU A 244 4.37 12.97 -14.47
N LYS A 245 5.63 12.90 -14.90
CA LYS A 245 6.67 13.93 -14.75
C LYS A 245 7.00 14.30 -13.29
N PRO A 246 7.29 13.32 -12.41
CA PRO A 246 7.83 13.62 -11.09
C PRO A 246 9.21 14.29 -11.18
N SER A 247 9.59 15.05 -10.15
CA SER A 247 10.94 15.61 -10.02
C SER A 247 11.98 14.52 -9.81
N GLU A 248 11.65 13.55 -8.97
CA GLU A 248 12.47 12.37 -8.69
C GLU A 248 11.55 11.16 -8.56
N LEU A 249 12.00 10.01 -9.06
CA LEU A 249 11.27 8.75 -8.97
C LEU A 249 12.17 7.68 -8.37
N TYR A 250 11.80 7.22 -7.19
CA TYR A 250 12.46 6.14 -6.49
C TYR A 250 11.54 4.93 -6.43
N GLY A 251 12.12 3.73 -6.45
CA GLY A 251 11.40 2.50 -6.22
C GLY A 251 12.09 1.65 -5.16
N SER A 252 11.29 0.92 -4.39
CA SER A 252 11.79 -0.02 -3.40
C SER A 252 10.84 -1.20 -3.22
N SER A 253 11.39 -2.28 -2.68
CA SER A 253 10.61 -3.44 -2.23
C SER A 253 11.26 -4.07 -1.02
N VAL A 254 10.47 -4.79 -0.23
CA VAL A 254 10.97 -5.55 0.93
C VAL A 254 11.93 -6.64 0.45
N TYR A 255 11.48 -7.44 -0.53
CA TYR A 255 12.29 -8.48 -1.15
C TYR A 255 12.64 -8.18 -2.59
N SER A 256 13.79 -8.67 -3.03
CA SER A 256 14.19 -8.66 -4.44
C SER A 256 14.97 -9.91 -4.80
N ARG A 257 14.53 -10.61 -5.85
CA ARG A 257 15.28 -11.72 -6.47
C ARG A 257 16.04 -11.28 -7.72
N PHE A 258 15.40 -10.56 -8.65
CA PHE A 258 16.02 -10.10 -9.91
C PHE A 258 15.45 -8.77 -10.41
N ILE A 259 16.33 -7.84 -10.81
CA ILE A 259 15.97 -6.52 -11.37
C ILE A 259 16.22 -6.39 -12.87
N THR A 260 16.51 -7.50 -13.56
CA THR A 260 16.99 -7.51 -14.95
C THR A 260 16.11 -6.71 -15.91
N PRO A 261 14.77 -6.80 -15.89
CA PRO A 261 13.90 -6.04 -16.78
C PRO A 261 13.80 -4.54 -16.49
N ILE A 262 14.27 -4.10 -15.33
CA ILE A 262 14.27 -2.69 -14.95
C ILE A 262 15.54 -1.99 -15.46
N LYS A 263 16.66 -2.73 -15.60
CA LYS A 263 17.88 -2.21 -16.25
C LYS A 263 17.62 -1.97 -17.75
N PRO A 264 18.21 -0.91 -18.36
CA PRO A 264 19.22 0.02 -17.82
C PRO A 264 18.68 1.24 -17.05
N TYR A 265 17.36 1.39 -16.91
CA TYR A 265 16.70 2.61 -16.45
C TYR A 265 16.76 2.87 -14.95
N ILE A 266 17.65 2.18 -14.21
CA ILE A 266 17.78 2.30 -12.76
C ILE A 266 19.21 2.44 -12.29
N GLU A 267 19.41 3.39 -11.39
CA GLU A 267 20.57 3.48 -10.52
C GLU A 267 20.25 2.77 -9.21
N ILE A 268 20.95 1.67 -8.92
CA ILE A 268 20.81 0.97 -7.63
C ILE A 268 21.49 1.83 -6.57
N ILE A 269 20.71 2.37 -5.65
CA ILE A 269 21.19 3.14 -4.50
C ILE A 269 21.63 2.17 -3.40
N ASP A 270 20.90 1.06 -3.24
CA ASP A 270 21.18 0.04 -2.23
C ASP A 270 20.53 -1.30 -2.57
N SER A 271 21.07 -2.38 -1.98
CA SER A 271 20.67 -3.75 -2.30
C SER A 271 19.77 -4.44 -1.26
N LYS A 272 19.63 -3.90 -0.03
CA LYS A 272 18.81 -4.50 1.04
C LYS A 272 18.20 -3.48 2.03
N PRO A 273 16.89 -3.14 1.94
CA PRO A 273 15.98 -3.47 0.87
C PRO A 273 16.49 -2.90 -0.44
N LEU A 274 16.06 -3.48 -1.54
CA LEU A 274 16.40 -2.95 -2.84
C LEU A 274 15.85 -1.52 -2.94
N LEU A 275 16.74 -0.54 -3.12
CA LEU A 275 16.38 0.85 -3.36
C LEU A 275 17.07 1.29 -4.65
N PHE A 276 16.31 1.92 -5.53
CA PHE A 276 16.86 2.45 -6.77
C PHE A 276 16.16 3.74 -7.18
N ARG A 277 16.87 4.53 -7.98
CA ARG A 277 16.34 5.70 -8.66
C ARG A 277 16.04 5.33 -10.11
N TYR A 278 14.86 5.67 -10.59
CA TYR A 278 14.49 5.52 -11.99
C TYR A 278 14.99 6.75 -12.78
N ALA A 279 15.86 6.52 -13.75
CA ALA A 279 16.36 7.54 -14.66
C ALA A 279 16.20 7.00 -16.08
N ALA A 280 15.22 7.54 -16.81
CA ALA A 280 14.90 7.06 -18.15
C ALA A 280 15.98 7.38 -19.19
N ASP A 281 16.95 8.24 -18.87
CA ASP A 281 18.03 8.68 -19.76
C ASP A 281 19.39 8.68 -19.03
N CYS A 282 20.10 7.56 -19.13
CA CYS A 282 21.57 7.46 -19.12
C CYS A 282 22.00 6.84 -20.45
#